data_AF-A0A9D8XNV9-F1
#
_entry.id   AF-A0A9D8XNV9-F1
#
_cell.length_a   1.000
_cell.length_b   1.000
_cell.length_c   1.000
_cell.angle_alpha   90.00
_cell.angle_beta   90.00
_cell.angle_gamma   90.00
#
_symmetry.space_group_name_H-M   'P 1'
#
loop_
_entity.id
_entity.type
_entity.pdbx_description
1 polymer ?
#
loop_
_entity_poly.entity_id
_entity_poly.type
_entity_poly.pdbx_seq_one_letter_code
_entity_poly.pdbx_strand_id
1 'polypeptide(L)'
;MKTNFNYLDSLREEISHGYHEANQIVAQAKLNYTYLKAPNGRPTKLSLEDWILVRTKAFKEKFGDWETAFKKRYLLYHEAVKQLSGNEFEKQAGKTLQEQILEYYDSFHHVAISPFYGDVILDKRGINDSYAHGIGRKKAVAFAAVKEVIEQGVILIYHHNHKGRNYNTVMLAAPINIGIERYICQVILIRNKKENRFYLHEVTAQKNLHNDAFITNLAQKPASLGDLAKVLQDIVCASTLPENFFDENGEPRLDGCE
;
A
#
# COMPACT_ATOMS: atom_id res chain seq x y z
N MET A 1 31.26 2.99 37.12
CA MET A 1 30.06 2.51 36.40
C MET A 1 29.46 3.69 35.68
N LYS A 2 29.74 3.87 34.37
CA LYS A 2 29.04 4.87 33.56
C LYS A 2 27.75 4.21 33.11
N THR A 3 26.63 4.79 33.54
CA THR A 3 25.27 4.47 33.13
C THR A 3 25.20 4.37 31.62
N ASN A 4 24.82 3.20 31.13
CA ASN A 4 24.48 2.98 29.72
C ASN A 4 23.15 3.69 29.51
N PHE A 5 23.20 4.99 29.22
CA PHE A 5 22.03 5.75 28.79
C PHE A 5 21.62 5.13 27.45
N ASN A 6 20.56 4.33 27.43
CA ASN A 6 20.13 3.62 26.22
C ASN A 6 19.83 4.68 25.16
N TYR A 7 20.38 4.52 23.96
CA TYR A 7 20.20 5.48 22.87
C TYR A 7 18.70 5.71 22.57
N LEU A 8 17.86 4.69 22.74
CA LEU A 8 16.42 4.83 22.63
C LEU A 8 15.84 5.75 23.70
N ASP A 9 16.37 5.72 24.92
CA ASP A 9 15.95 6.62 25.99
C ASP A 9 16.38 8.06 25.72
N SER A 10 17.59 8.29 25.17
CA SER A 10 17.98 9.64 24.71
C SER A 10 17.09 10.14 23.57
N LEU A 11 16.68 9.26 22.64
CA LEU A 11 15.75 9.66 21.58
C LEU A 11 14.35 9.94 22.12
N ARG A 12 13.87 9.18 23.11
CA ARG A 12 12.58 9.45 23.77
C ARG A 12 12.61 10.79 24.50
N GLU A 13 13.70 11.09 25.21
CA GLU A 13 13.89 12.41 25.82
C GLU A 13 13.94 13.51 24.76
N GLU A 14 14.69 13.32 23.66
CA GLU A 14 14.71 14.25 22.53
C GLU A 14 13.32 14.44 21.90
N ILE A 15 12.49 13.41 21.79
CA ILE A 15 11.09 13.54 21.31
C ILE A 15 10.24 14.33 22.30
N SER A 16 10.41 14.07 23.60
CA SER A 16 9.72 14.82 24.66
C SER A 16 10.09 16.30 24.66
N HIS A 17 11.29 16.66 24.19
CA HIS A 17 11.71 18.06 24.00
C HIS A 17 11.46 18.57 22.57
N GLY A 18 11.45 17.67 21.59
CA GLY A 18 11.33 17.85 20.14
C GLY A 18 9.88 17.79 19.69
N TYR A 19 9.05 18.65 20.26
CA TYR A 19 7.61 18.74 19.96
C TYR A 19 7.31 18.90 18.46
N HIS A 20 8.20 19.46 17.65
CA HIS A 20 7.90 19.78 16.25
C HIS A 20 7.81 18.55 15.34
N GLU A 21 8.82 17.67 15.34
CA GLU A 21 8.83 16.48 14.49
C GLU A 21 7.71 15.51 14.90
N ALA A 22 7.53 15.28 16.20
CA ALA A 22 6.44 14.47 16.73
C ALA A 22 5.06 14.98 16.28
N ASN A 23 4.82 16.30 16.37
CA ASN A 23 3.57 16.91 15.92
C ASN A 23 3.36 16.75 14.41
N GLN A 24 4.41 16.87 13.60
CA GLN A 24 4.32 16.66 12.16
C GLN A 24 3.97 15.20 11.81
N ILE A 25 4.63 14.23 12.45
CA ILE A 25 4.34 12.79 12.29
C ILE A 25 2.86 12.52 12.62
N VAL A 26 2.41 13.00 13.78
CA VAL A 26 1.02 12.80 14.24
C VAL A 26 0.02 13.49 13.30
N ALA A 27 0.27 14.74 12.92
CA ALA A 27 -0.61 15.50 12.03
C ALA A 27 -0.74 14.84 10.66
N GLN A 28 0.39 14.43 10.06
CA GLN A 28 0.41 13.75 8.77
C GLN A 28 -0.30 12.40 8.82
N ALA A 29 -0.09 11.62 9.89
CA ALA A 29 -0.74 10.32 10.04
C ALA A 29 -2.25 10.44 10.27
N LYS A 30 -2.71 11.45 11.01
CA LYS A 30 -4.15 11.76 11.14
C LYS A 30 -4.73 12.14 9.78
N LEU A 31 -4.02 12.96 9.01
CA LEU A 31 -4.43 13.36 7.66
C LEU A 31 -4.49 12.17 6.68
N ASN A 32 -3.57 11.21 6.82
CA ASN A 32 -3.48 10.00 6.00
C ASN A 32 -4.37 8.84 6.48
N TYR A 33 -5.02 8.98 7.63
CA TYR A 33 -5.81 7.93 8.31
C TYR A 33 -4.97 6.72 8.75
N THR A 34 -3.71 6.95 9.09
CA THR A 34 -2.75 5.94 9.55
C THR A 34 -2.32 6.15 11.01
N TYR A 35 -2.87 7.17 11.70
CA TYR A 35 -2.54 7.44 13.10
C TYR A 35 -2.83 6.23 13.99
N LEU A 36 -1.81 5.79 14.74
CA LEU A 36 -1.84 4.60 15.60
C LEU A 36 -2.26 3.31 14.86
N LYS A 37 -1.91 3.23 13.57
CA LYS A 37 -2.02 2.00 12.78
C LYS A 37 -0.65 1.49 12.39
N ALA A 38 -0.54 0.17 12.35
CA ALA A 38 0.57 -0.55 11.75
C ALA A 38 0.45 -0.53 10.20
N PRO A 39 1.50 -0.92 9.46
CA PRO A 39 1.49 -0.93 7.99
C PRO A 39 0.42 -1.81 7.34
N ASN A 40 -0.11 -2.81 8.04
CA ASN A 40 -1.25 -3.62 7.57
C ASN A 40 -2.64 -3.00 7.90
N GLY A 41 -2.67 -1.81 8.50
CA GLY A 41 -3.87 -1.05 8.85
C GLY A 41 -4.54 -1.44 10.16
N ARG A 42 -4.07 -2.50 10.83
CA ARG A 42 -4.51 -2.86 12.18
C ARG A 42 -4.02 -1.83 13.20
N PRO A 43 -4.67 -1.72 14.38
CA PRO A 43 -4.16 -0.91 15.48
C PRO A 43 -2.71 -1.29 15.81
N THR A 44 -1.87 -0.28 16.08
CA THR A 44 -0.49 -0.49 16.52
C THR A 44 -0.44 -1.22 17.86
N LYS A 45 0.62 -2.00 18.07
CA LYS A 45 0.97 -2.57 19.37
C LYS A 45 1.93 -1.70 20.17
N LEU A 46 2.52 -0.69 19.54
CA LEU A 46 3.45 0.25 20.16
C LEU A 46 2.67 1.23 21.05
N SER A 47 3.34 1.72 22.10
CA SER A 47 2.86 2.90 22.82
C SER A 47 2.82 4.12 21.89
N LEU A 48 2.11 5.19 22.25
CA LEU A 48 2.12 6.43 21.44
C LEU A 48 3.55 6.96 21.25
N GLU A 49 4.37 6.94 22.30
CA GLU A 49 5.74 7.42 22.28
C GLU A 49 6.61 6.56 21.35
N ASP A 50 6.50 5.24 21.45
CA ASP A 50 7.24 4.31 20.59
C ASP A 50 6.78 4.38 19.13
N TRP A 51 5.48 4.54 18.90
CA TRP A 51 4.91 4.69 17.57
C TRP A 51 5.43 5.96 16.87
N ILE A 52 5.62 7.05 17.62
CA ILE A 52 6.28 8.26 17.12
C ILE A 52 7.78 8.01 16.92
N LEU A 53 8.46 7.45 17.92
CA LEU A 53 9.90 7.20 17.93
C LEU A 53 10.36 6.47 16.67
N VAL A 54 9.73 5.33 16.34
CA VAL A 54 10.14 4.54 15.18
C VAL A 54 9.97 5.28 13.85
N ARG A 55 9.15 6.35 13.81
CA ARG A 55 8.88 7.14 12.60
C ARG A 55 9.75 8.39 12.50
N THR A 56 10.55 8.70 13.52
CA THR A 56 11.48 9.84 13.48
C THR A 56 12.60 9.60 12.47
N LYS A 57 13.15 10.70 11.95
CA LYS A 57 14.33 10.66 11.09
C LYS A 57 15.51 10.01 11.79
N ALA A 58 15.76 10.36 13.05
CA ALA A 58 16.88 9.82 13.83
C ALA A 58 16.80 8.29 13.98
N PHE A 59 15.61 7.76 14.29
CA PHE A 59 15.41 6.31 14.35
C PHE A 59 15.71 5.64 13.00
N LYS A 60 15.18 6.19 11.89
CA LYS A 60 15.40 5.63 10.55
C LYS A 60 16.83 5.74 10.07
N GLU A 61 17.57 6.78 10.46
CA GLU A 61 19.00 6.92 10.16
C GLU A 61 19.83 5.86 10.87
N LYS A 62 19.48 5.51 12.11
CA LYS A 62 20.21 4.49 12.88
C LYS A 62 19.81 3.07 12.50
N PHE A 63 18.51 2.78 12.42
CA PHE A 63 17.98 1.42 12.31
C PHE A 63 17.50 1.08 10.88
N GLY A 64 17.49 2.05 9.98
CA GLY A 64 17.00 1.92 8.62
C GLY A 64 15.53 2.34 8.46
N ASP A 65 15.16 2.74 7.25
CA ASP A 65 13.77 3.08 6.91
C ASP A 65 12.89 1.82 6.83
N TRP A 66 12.42 1.41 8.00
CA TRP A 66 11.65 0.19 8.18
C TRP A 66 10.32 0.20 7.42
N GLU A 67 9.69 1.36 7.19
CA GLU A 67 8.43 1.44 6.45
C GLU A 67 8.62 1.01 4.99
N THR A 68 9.72 1.48 4.37
CA THR A 68 10.06 1.11 2.99
C THR A 68 10.56 -0.33 2.92
N ALA A 69 11.38 -0.77 3.88
CA ALA A 69 11.82 -2.17 3.97
C ALA A 69 10.65 -3.15 4.16
N PHE A 70 9.65 -2.80 4.98
CA PHE A 70 8.43 -3.58 5.14
C PHE A 70 7.65 -3.67 3.83
N LYS A 71 7.43 -2.55 3.13
CA LYS A 71 6.74 -2.55 1.82
C LYS A 71 7.46 -3.43 0.81
N LYS A 72 8.80 -3.37 0.76
CA LYS A 72 9.62 -4.23 -0.11
C LYS A 72 9.36 -5.70 0.20
N ARG A 73 9.43 -6.06 1.49
CA ARG A 73 9.19 -7.43 1.95
C ARG A 73 7.78 -7.90 1.62
N TYR A 74 6.79 -7.07 1.93
CA TYR A 74 5.39 -7.36 1.69
C TYR A 74 5.10 -7.59 0.20
N LEU A 75 5.54 -6.69 -0.67
CA LEU A 75 5.26 -6.81 -2.11
C LEU A 75 6.04 -7.97 -2.73
N LEU A 76 7.33 -8.13 -2.43
CA LEU A 76 8.18 -9.06 -3.16
C LEU A 76 8.20 -10.48 -2.61
N TYR A 77 7.94 -10.66 -1.30
CA TYR A 77 8.19 -11.94 -0.61
C TYR A 77 7.02 -12.45 0.24
N HIS A 78 6.06 -11.62 0.64
CA HIS A 78 4.88 -12.09 1.39
C HIS A 78 4.02 -13.01 0.53
N GLU A 79 3.27 -13.93 1.14
CA GLU A 79 2.31 -14.74 0.40
C GLU A 79 1.33 -13.87 -0.40
N ALA A 80 0.94 -14.36 -1.58
CA ALA A 80 -0.01 -13.66 -2.43
C ALA A 80 -1.37 -13.58 -1.73
N VAL A 81 -1.99 -12.40 -1.71
CA VAL A 81 -3.32 -12.20 -1.11
C VAL A 81 -4.43 -12.91 -1.89
N LYS A 82 -4.15 -13.26 -3.16
CA LYS A 82 -5.03 -14.02 -4.03
C LYS A 82 -4.25 -14.85 -5.03
N GLN A 83 -4.64 -16.11 -5.18
CA GLN A 83 -4.25 -16.98 -6.30
C GLN A 83 -5.36 -16.97 -7.35
N LEU A 84 -4.99 -16.62 -8.58
CA LEU A 84 -5.88 -16.59 -9.75
C LEU A 84 -5.38 -17.62 -10.78
N SER A 85 -6.30 -18.23 -11.51
CA SER A 85 -6.01 -19.20 -12.56
C SER A 85 -5.47 -18.54 -13.83
N GLY A 86 -5.94 -17.33 -14.15
CA GLY A 86 -5.71 -16.69 -15.45
C GLY A 86 -6.90 -16.80 -16.41
N ASN A 87 -7.95 -17.56 -16.03
CA ASN A 87 -9.16 -17.81 -16.82
C ASN A 87 -10.38 -17.02 -16.27
N GLU A 88 -10.19 -16.21 -15.23
CA GLU A 88 -11.24 -15.35 -14.67
C GLU A 88 -11.77 -14.40 -15.75
N PHE A 89 -13.09 -14.31 -15.86
CA PHE A 89 -13.75 -13.43 -16.83
C PHE A 89 -13.30 -13.67 -18.29
N GLU A 90 -13.12 -14.92 -18.68
CA GLU A 90 -12.97 -15.28 -20.09
C GLU A 90 -14.14 -14.75 -20.92
N LYS A 91 -13.92 -14.56 -22.23
CA LYS A 91 -14.97 -14.04 -23.10
C LYS A 91 -16.16 -15.00 -23.10
N GLN A 92 -17.33 -14.47 -22.77
CA GLN A 92 -18.59 -15.19 -22.81
C GLN A 92 -19.49 -14.56 -23.86
N ALA A 93 -20.15 -15.39 -24.67
CA ALA A 93 -21.08 -14.89 -25.68
C ALA A 93 -22.23 -14.12 -25.01
N GLY A 94 -22.50 -12.90 -25.49
CA GLY A 94 -23.58 -12.06 -24.96
C GLY A 94 -23.32 -11.38 -23.62
N LYS A 95 -22.11 -11.52 -23.03
CA LYS A 95 -21.74 -10.82 -21.78
C LYS A 95 -20.45 -10.02 -21.92
N THR A 96 -20.53 -8.76 -21.53
CA THR A 96 -19.37 -7.88 -21.41
C THR A 96 -18.51 -8.28 -20.20
N LEU A 97 -17.22 -7.96 -20.24
CA LEU A 97 -16.33 -8.11 -19.09
C LEU A 97 -16.89 -7.39 -17.85
N GLN A 98 -17.45 -6.20 -18.04
CA GLN A 98 -18.01 -5.38 -16.97
C GLN A 98 -19.20 -6.06 -16.27
N GLU A 99 -20.08 -6.71 -17.04
CA GLU A 99 -21.20 -7.49 -16.48
C GLU A 99 -20.69 -8.68 -15.70
N GLN A 100 -19.72 -9.43 -16.24
CA GLN A 100 -19.13 -10.57 -15.53
C GLN A 100 -18.47 -10.16 -14.19
N ILE A 101 -17.78 -9.01 -14.16
CA ILE A 101 -17.17 -8.49 -12.92
C ILE A 101 -18.26 -8.06 -11.92
N LEU A 102 -19.32 -7.38 -12.38
CA LEU A 102 -20.43 -6.98 -11.52
C LEU A 102 -21.14 -8.18 -10.90
N GLU A 103 -21.46 -9.20 -11.71
CA GLU A 103 -22.05 -10.46 -11.23
C GLU A 103 -21.13 -11.16 -10.20
N TYR A 104 -19.82 -11.13 -10.41
CA TYR A 104 -18.87 -11.64 -9.40
C TYR A 104 -18.93 -10.83 -8.10
N TYR A 105 -19.08 -9.50 -8.19
CA TYR A 105 -19.14 -8.61 -7.03
C TYR A 105 -20.46 -8.72 -6.24
N ASP A 106 -21.53 -9.25 -6.85
CA ASP A 106 -22.77 -9.58 -6.15
C ASP A 106 -22.51 -10.53 -4.96
N SER A 107 -21.54 -11.44 -5.09
CA SER A 107 -21.20 -12.44 -4.06
C SER A 107 -20.69 -11.85 -2.74
N PHE A 108 -20.28 -10.58 -2.73
CA PHE A 108 -19.85 -9.85 -1.54
C PHE A 108 -20.49 -8.47 -1.47
N HIS A 109 -21.71 -8.34 -2.01
CA HIS A 109 -22.55 -7.15 -1.91
C HIS A 109 -21.87 -5.86 -2.38
N HIS A 110 -20.97 -5.94 -3.36
CA HIS A 110 -20.25 -4.79 -3.91
C HIS A 110 -19.46 -3.97 -2.88
N VAL A 111 -18.97 -4.56 -1.79
CA VAL A 111 -18.19 -3.85 -0.77
C VAL A 111 -16.90 -4.61 -0.43
N ALA A 112 -15.81 -3.86 -0.31
CA ALA A 112 -14.57 -4.29 0.36
C ALA A 112 -14.28 -3.38 1.55
N ILE A 113 -13.71 -3.93 2.63
CA ILE A 113 -13.48 -3.17 3.87
C ILE A 113 -11.98 -2.88 4.03
N SER A 114 -11.57 -1.66 3.72
CA SER A 114 -10.18 -1.25 3.95
C SER A 114 -9.91 -1.07 5.44
N PRO A 115 -8.83 -1.66 6.01
CA PRO A 115 -8.47 -1.44 7.41
C PRO A 115 -8.09 0.01 7.71
N PHE A 116 -7.79 0.82 6.69
CA PHE A 116 -7.49 2.25 6.80
C PHE A 116 -8.70 3.15 6.59
N TYR A 117 -9.59 2.76 5.67
CA TYR A 117 -10.60 3.68 5.11
C TYR A 117 -12.05 3.21 5.27
N GLY A 118 -12.27 2.03 5.84
CA GLY A 118 -13.59 1.41 5.97
C GLY A 118 -14.13 0.96 4.62
N ASP A 119 -15.44 1.06 4.45
CA ASP A 119 -16.15 0.56 3.28
C ASP A 119 -15.68 1.24 1.99
N VAL A 120 -15.41 0.42 0.99
CA VAL A 120 -15.10 0.81 -0.39
C VAL A 120 -16.13 0.20 -1.31
N ILE A 121 -16.84 1.07 -2.04
CA ILE A 121 -17.89 0.67 -2.98
C ILE A 121 -17.24 0.10 -4.25
N LEU A 122 -17.68 -1.10 -4.62
CA LEU A 122 -17.24 -1.86 -5.79
C LEU A 122 -18.33 -1.89 -6.85
N ASP A 123 -18.55 -0.75 -7.52
CA ASP A 123 -19.64 -0.56 -8.47
C ASP A 123 -19.19 -0.52 -9.94
N LYS A 124 -20.17 -0.37 -10.83
CA LYS A 124 -19.97 -0.21 -12.27
C LYS A 124 -19.06 0.97 -12.60
N ARG A 125 -19.12 2.05 -11.81
CA ARG A 125 -18.32 3.24 -12.03
C ARG A 125 -16.84 2.95 -11.79
N GLY A 126 -16.48 2.29 -10.68
CA GLY A 126 -15.10 1.92 -10.40
C GLY A 126 -14.50 0.98 -11.45
N ILE A 127 -15.31 0.05 -11.96
CA ILE A 127 -14.91 -0.83 -13.09
C ILE A 127 -14.62 0.01 -14.33
N ASN A 128 -15.52 0.93 -14.70
CA ASN A 128 -15.34 1.78 -15.89
C ASN A 128 -14.15 2.74 -15.75
N ASP A 129 -13.94 3.33 -14.57
CA ASP A 129 -12.81 4.21 -14.29
C ASP A 129 -11.46 3.46 -14.44
N SER A 130 -11.46 2.14 -14.26
CA SER A 130 -10.28 1.29 -14.44
C SER A 130 -9.84 1.16 -15.91
N TYR A 131 -10.70 1.51 -16.88
CA TYR A 131 -10.46 1.29 -18.30
C TYR A 131 -9.57 2.37 -18.94
N ALA A 132 -9.34 3.49 -18.24
CA ALA A 132 -8.59 4.65 -18.73
C ALA A 132 -7.14 4.36 -19.17
N HIS A 133 -6.55 3.23 -18.74
CA HIS A 133 -5.21 2.80 -19.12
C HIS A 133 -5.18 1.52 -19.98
N GLY A 134 -6.34 1.14 -20.52
CA GLY A 134 -6.51 -0.11 -21.26
C GLY A 134 -6.78 -1.31 -20.35
N ILE A 135 -7.42 -2.33 -20.91
CA ILE A 135 -7.78 -3.58 -20.22
C ILE A 135 -7.14 -4.75 -20.96
N GLY A 136 -5.88 -5.00 -20.62
CA GLY A 136 -5.19 -6.23 -21.00
C GLY A 136 -5.72 -7.43 -20.21
N ARG A 137 -5.42 -8.65 -20.69
CA ARG A 137 -5.92 -9.90 -20.08
C ARG A 137 -5.61 -10.01 -18.58
N LYS A 138 -4.38 -9.66 -18.16
CA LYS A 138 -3.97 -9.72 -16.75
C LYS A 138 -4.75 -8.76 -15.86
N LYS A 139 -5.06 -7.56 -16.35
CA LYS A 139 -5.88 -6.58 -15.65
C LYS A 139 -7.35 -7.02 -15.56
N ALA A 140 -7.89 -7.61 -16.63
CA ALA A 140 -9.22 -8.23 -16.59
C ALA A 140 -9.30 -9.31 -15.50
N VAL A 141 -8.34 -10.23 -15.46
CA VAL A 141 -8.26 -11.28 -14.43
C VAL A 141 -8.17 -10.71 -13.02
N ALA A 142 -7.34 -9.67 -12.82
CA ALA A 142 -7.08 -9.11 -11.50
C ALA A 142 -8.27 -8.40 -10.84
N PHE A 143 -9.36 -8.11 -11.56
CA PHE A 143 -10.61 -7.69 -10.92
C PHE A 143 -11.09 -8.70 -9.85
N ALA A 144 -10.78 -9.99 -10.03
CA ALA A 144 -11.12 -11.02 -9.07
C ALA A 144 -10.34 -10.92 -7.73
N ALA A 145 -9.29 -10.10 -7.67
CA ALA A 145 -8.47 -9.87 -6.48
C ALA A 145 -8.63 -8.47 -5.87
N VAL A 146 -9.47 -7.60 -6.45
CA VAL A 146 -9.63 -6.20 -6.00
C VAL A 146 -10.03 -6.13 -4.53
N LYS A 147 -10.95 -6.99 -4.09
CA LYS A 147 -11.40 -7.05 -2.70
C LYS A 147 -10.24 -7.32 -1.76
N GLU A 148 -9.46 -8.37 -2.03
CA GLU A 148 -8.31 -8.76 -1.20
C GLU A 148 -7.22 -7.70 -1.19
N VAL A 149 -6.96 -7.02 -2.31
CA VAL A 149 -6.00 -5.92 -2.38
C VAL A 149 -6.46 -4.73 -1.51
N ILE A 150 -7.76 -4.43 -1.47
CA ILE A 150 -8.30 -3.35 -0.63
C ILE A 150 -8.22 -3.71 0.86
N GLU A 151 -8.49 -4.96 1.20
CA GLU A 151 -8.58 -5.45 2.58
C GLU A 151 -7.22 -5.75 3.21
N GLN A 152 -6.23 -6.15 2.40
CA GLN A 152 -4.95 -6.65 2.90
C GLN A 152 -3.73 -5.89 2.36
N GLY A 153 -3.91 -5.02 1.35
CA GLY A 153 -2.81 -4.29 0.71
C GLY A 153 -2.20 -3.20 1.56
N VAL A 154 -0.97 -2.81 1.21
CA VAL A 154 -0.22 -1.74 1.87
C VAL A 154 -0.35 -0.44 1.10
N ILE A 155 -0.32 0.69 1.80
CA ILE A 155 -0.33 2.02 1.19
C ILE A 155 1.04 2.30 0.55
N LEU A 156 1.05 2.53 -0.76
CA LEU A 156 2.25 2.98 -1.47
C LEU A 156 2.40 4.49 -1.40
N ILE A 157 1.35 5.21 -1.79
CA ILE A 157 1.35 6.67 -1.87
C ILE A 157 -0.05 7.24 -1.55
N TYR A 158 -0.05 8.44 -0.98
CA TYR A 158 -1.25 9.21 -0.68
C TYR A 158 -1.13 10.58 -1.35
N HIS A 159 -2.19 11.03 -2.04
CA HIS A 159 -2.29 12.40 -2.54
C HIS A 159 -3.51 13.11 -1.93
N HIS A 160 -3.23 14.22 -1.24
CA HIS A 160 -4.25 15.14 -0.73
C HIS A 160 -4.76 16.05 -1.84
N ASN A 161 -6.07 16.28 -1.88
CA ASN A 161 -6.75 17.13 -2.87
C ASN A 161 -6.19 16.91 -4.30
N HIS A 162 -6.30 15.67 -4.78
CA HIS A 162 -5.62 15.18 -5.98
C HIS A 162 -5.82 16.14 -7.16
N LYS A 163 -4.77 16.86 -7.54
CA LYS A 163 -4.77 17.86 -8.62
C LYS A 163 -5.87 18.93 -8.47
N GLY A 164 -6.22 19.32 -7.25
CA GLY A 164 -7.24 20.34 -6.96
C GLY A 164 -8.68 19.88 -7.15
N ARG A 165 -8.93 18.56 -7.22
CA ARG A 165 -10.24 17.99 -7.57
C ARG A 165 -11.17 17.73 -6.38
N ASN A 166 -10.83 18.20 -5.19
CA ASN A 166 -11.59 18.07 -3.95
C ASN A 166 -11.86 16.61 -3.50
N TYR A 167 -10.96 15.70 -3.89
CA TYR A 167 -10.93 14.33 -3.38
C TYR A 167 -9.48 13.91 -3.12
N ASN A 168 -9.30 13.00 -2.17
CA ASN A 168 -8.00 12.37 -1.92
C ASN A 168 -7.87 11.08 -2.73
N THR A 169 -6.66 10.71 -3.09
CA THR A 169 -6.39 9.40 -3.72
C THR A 169 -5.35 8.65 -2.92
N VAL A 170 -5.59 7.36 -2.72
CA VAL A 170 -4.65 6.46 -2.05
C VAL A 170 -4.38 5.29 -2.96
N MET A 171 -3.11 4.91 -3.09
CA MET A 171 -2.76 3.70 -3.81
C MET A 171 -2.46 2.58 -2.82
N LEU A 172 -3.23 1.50 -2.93
CA LEU A 172 -2.98 0.24 -2.27
C LEU A 172 -2.32 -0.72 -3.26
N ALA A 173 -1.37 -1.51 -2.76
CA ALA A 173 -0.79 -2.59 -3.54
C ALA A 173 -0.66 -3.87 -2.72
N ALA A 174 -0.87 -5.00 -3.40
CA ALA A 174 -0.66 -6.32 -2.83
C ALA A 174 -0.13 -7.31 -3.85
N PRO A 175 0.65 -8.32 -3.41
CA PRO A 175 1.05 -9.40 -4.29
C PRO A 175 -0.13 -10.33 -4.60
N ILE A 176 -0.26 -10.68 -5.87
CA ILE A 176 -1.20 -11.70 -6.35
C ILE A 176 -0.45 -12.68 -7.26
N ASN A 177 -0.98 -13.89 -7.41
CA ASN A 177 -0.50 -14.84 -8.41
C ASN A 177 -1.54 -15.01 -9.51
N ILE A 178 -1.09 -15.06 -10.77
CA ILE A 178 -1.91 -15.40 -11.93
C ILE A 178 -1.26 -16.59 -12.63
N GLY A 179 -1.85 -17.77 -12.49
CA GLY A 179 -1.18 -19.02 -12.79
C GLY A 179 0.05 -19.17 -11.90
N ILE A 180 1.19 -19.51 -12.52
CA ILE A 180 2.48 -19.67 -11.82
C ILE A 180 3.25 -18.35 -11.64
N GLU A 181 2.78 -17.26 -12.24
CA GLU A 181 3.50 -15.99 -12.25
C GLU A 181 2.98 -15.05 -11.17
N ARG A 182 3.91 -14.34 -10.52
CA ARG A 182 3.63 -13.38 -9.46
C ARG A 182 3.56 -11.95 -9.99
N TYR A 183 2.56 -11.21 -9.52
CA TYR A 183 2.26 -9.83 -9.89
C TYR A 183 2.03 -8.96 -8.67
N ILE A 184 2.27 -7.67 -8.81
CA ILE A 184 1.83 -6.63 -7.88
C ILE A 184 0.58 -5.99 -8.46
N CYS A 185 -0.55 -6.20 -7.80
CA CYS A 185 -1.83 -5.60 -8.14
C CYS A 185 -1.97 -4.27 -7.41
N GLN A 186 -2.39 -3.22 -8.12
CA GLN A 186 -2.48 -1.85 -7.61
C GLN A 186 -3.90 -1.33 -7.76
N VAL A 187 -4.51 -0.97 -6.64
CA VAL A 187 -5.86 -0.41 -6.58
C VAL A 187 -5.79 1.01 -6.05
N ILE A 188 -6.48 1.93 -6.72
CA ILE A 188 -6.61 3.30 -6.25
C ILE A 188 -7.94 3.47 -5.55
N LEU A 189 -7.89 4.02 -4.35
CA LEU A 189 -9.07 4.51 -3.64
C LEU A 189 -9.24 6.01 -3.89
N ILE A 190 -10.42 6.40 -4.34
CA ILE A 190 -10.86 7.79 -4.46
C ILE A 190 -11.75 8.10 -3.28
N ARG A 191 -11.34 9.07 -2.46
CA ARG A 191 -12.03 9.43 -1.21
C ARG A 191 -12.59 10.84 -1.30
N ASN A 192 -13.90 10.95 -1.22
CA ASN A 192 -14.59 12.22 -1.07
C ASN A 192 -15.37 12.24 0.25
N LYS A 193 -16.12 13.32 0.53
CA LYS A 193 -16.87 13.47 1.80
C LYS A 193 -18.02 12.47 1.99
N LYS A 194 -18.45 11.78 0.93
CA LYS A 194 -19.64 10.91 0.93
C LYS A 194 -19.28 9.43 0.94
N GLU A 195 -18.26 9.03 0.19
CA GLU A 195 -17.96 7.62 -0.05
C GLU A 195 -16.49 7.41 -0.47
N ASN A 196 -16.02 6.17 -0.27
CA ASN A 196 -14.79 5.69 -0.88
C ASN A 196 -15.15 4.80 -2.08
N ARG A 197 -14.54 5.08 -3.23
CA ARG A 197 -14.66 4.25 -4.45
C ARG A 197 -13.30 3.73 -4.87
N PHE A 198 -13.28 2.72 -5.72
CA PHE A 198 -12.05 2.15 -6.25
C PHE A 198 -11.91 2.37 -7.76
N TYR A 199 -10.69 2.25 -8.26
CA TYR A 199 -10.45 1.70 -9.59
C TYR A 199 -9.18 0.84 -9.57
N LEU A 200 -9.16 -0.21 -10.39
CA LEU A 200 -7.99 -1.05 -10.61
C LEU A 200 -7.01 -0.28 -11.53
N HIS A 201 -5.85 0.10 -10.99
CA HIS A 201 -4.89 0.90 -11.70
C HIS A 201 -4.07 0.05 -12.67
N GLU A 202 -3.24 -0.86 -12.14
CA GLU A 202 -2.32 -1.68 -12.93
C GLU A 202 -1.99 -3.01 -12.25
N VAL A 203 -1.50 -3.95 -13.05
CA VAL A 203 -1.03 -5.26 -12.60
C VAL A 203 0.34 -5.52 -13.19
N THR A 204 1.37 -5.41 -12.35
CA THR A 204 2.76 -5.44 -12.81
C THR A 204 3.41 -6.77 -12.46
N ALA A 205 3.98 -7.48 -13.43
CA ALA A 205 4.73 -8.71 -13.14
C ALA A 205 5.93 -8.38 -12.25
N GLN A 206 6.11 -9.10 -11.14
CA GLN A 206 7.19 -8.80 -10.18
C GLN A 206 8.57 -8.81 -10.84
N LYS A 207 8.80 -9.73 -11.78
CA LYS A 207 10.06 -9.82 -12.55
C LYS A 207 10.40 -8.54 -13.33
N ASN A 208 9.41 -7.72 -13.67
CA ASN A 208 9.62 -6.46 -14.40
C ASN A 208 10.01 -5.30 -13.48
N LEU A 209 9.82 -5.43 -12.16
CA LEU A 209 10.13 -4.36 -11.20
C LEU A 209 11.64 -4.09 -11.06
N HIS A 210 12.47 -5.05 -11.44
CA HIS A 210 13.93 -4.92 -11.47
C HIS A 210 14.50 -4.50 -12.83
N ASN A 211 13.64 -4.25 -13.83
CA ASN A 211 14.08 -3.95 -15.19
C ASN A 211 14.18 -2.42 -15.39
N ASP A 212 15.38 -1.90 -15.61
CA ASP A 212 15.65 -0.48 -15.84
C ASP A 212 14.82 0.11 -17.00
N ALA A 213 14.52 -0.68 -18.03
CA ALA A 213 13.67 -0.26 -19.14
C ALA A 213 12.19 -0.13 -18.73
N PHE A 214 11.72 -0.93 -17.78
CA PHE A 214 10.36 -0.82 -17.22
C PHE A 214 10.23 0.45 -16.37
N ILE A 215 11.22 0.73 -15.53
CA ILE A 215 11.29 1.95 -14.71
C ILE A 215 11.37 3.21 -15.59
N THR A 216 12.24 3.21 -16.60
CA THR A 216 12.42 4.35 -17.52
C THR A 216 11.15 4.66 -18.31
N ASN A 217 10.44 3.63 -18.79
CA ASN A 217 9.17 3.79 -19.52
C ASN A 217 8.01 4.27 -18.63
N LEU A 218 8.01 3.94 -17.33
CA LEU A 218 7.02 4.46 -16.39
C LEU A 218 7.30 5.91 -15.99
N ALA A 219 8.58 6.29 -15.86
CA ALA A 219 8.99 7.67 -15.57
C ALA A 219 8.70 8.66 -16.72
N GLN A 220 8.60 8.17 -17.97
CA GLN A 220 8.23 8.98 -19.15
C GLN A 220 6.72 9.21 -19.30
N LYS A 221 5.88 8.57 -18.47
CA LYS A 221 4.42 8.76 -18.49
C LYS A 221 4.01 10.03 -17.71
N PRO A 222 2.83 10.62 -17.99
CA PRO A 222 2.39 11.87 -17.35
C PRO A 222 2.50 11.81 -15.82
N ALA A 223 2.80 12.95 -15.18
CA ALA A 223 3.28 13.09 -13.79
C ALA A 223 2.64 12.15 -12.73
N SER A 224 1.35 11.85 -12.80
CA SER A 224 0.70 10.91 -11.86
C SER A 224 1.10 9.43 -12.01
N LEU A 225 1.66 9.02 -13.15
CA LEU A 225 2.28 7.70 -13.38
C LEU A 225 3.78 7.72 -13.08
N GLY A 226 4.44 8.89 -13.21
CA GLY A 226 5.85 9.07 -12.84
C GLY A 226 6.09 8.97 -11.32
N ASP A 227 5.16 9.49 -10.50
CA ASP A 227 5.24 9.39 -9.04
C ASP A 227 5.20 7.92 -8.56
N LEU A 228 4.36 7.10 -9.18
CA LEU A 228 4.26 5.67 -8.87
C LEU A 228 5.51 4.89 -9.26
N ALA A 229 6.01 5.12 -10.47
CA ALA A 229 7.23 4.49 -10.99
C ALA A 229 8.37 4.64 -9.99
N LYS A 230 8.52 5.87 -9.50
CA LYS A 230 9.53 6.26 -8.52
C LYS A 230 9.30 5.58 -7.17
N VAL A 231 8.07 5.60 -6.64
CA VAL A 231 7.78 4.93 -5.34
C VAL A 231 8.06 3.43 -5.41
N LEU A 232 7.64 2.75 -6.48
CA LEU A 232 7.95 1.32 -6.65
C LEU A 232 9.45 1.07 -6.82
N GLN A 233 10.15 1.93 -7.57
CA GLN A 233 11.60 1.86 -7.69
C GLN A 233 12.29 2.02 -6.34
N ASP A 234 11.92 3.04 -5.57
CA ASP A 234 12.47 3.31 -4.24
C ASP A 234 12.26 2.10 -3.32
N ILE A 235 11.05 1.51 -3.33
CA ILE A 235 10.74 0.29 -2.56
C ILE A 235 11.60 -0.89 -3.03
N VAL A 236 11.73 -1.12 -4.33
CA VAL A 236 12.49 -2.26 -4.87
C VAL A 236 13.99 -2.11 -4.59
N CYS A 237 14.52 -0.89 -4.67
CA CYS A 237 15.91 -0.55 -4.42
C CYS A 237 16.26 -0.42 -2.92
N ALA A 238 15.27 -0.28 -2.03
CA ALA A 238 15.51 -0.12 -0.61
C ALA A 238 16.30 -1.28 0.01
N SER A 239 17.12 -0.97 1.01
CA SER A 239 17.77 -1.96 1.84
C SER A 239 16.74 -2.88 2.51
N THR A 240 17.07 -4.16 2.64
CA THR A 240 16.28 -5.10 3.44
C THR A 240 16.67 -5.01 4.90
N LEU A 241 15.72 -5.28 5.79
CA LEU A 241 15.97 -5.45 7.23
C LEU A 241 15.77 -6.93 7.61
N PRO A 242 16.40 -7.40 8.71
CA PRO A 242 16.22 -8.75 9.22
C PRO A 242 14.75 -9.10 9.45
N GLU A 243 14.38 -10.37 9.30
CA GLU A 243 12.98 -10.80 9.47
C GLU A 243 12.46 -10.60 10.89
N ASN A 244 13.30 -10.86 11.88
CA ASN A 244 13.00 -10.62 13.29
C ASN A 244 12.95 -9.14 13.67
N PHE A 245 13.21 -8.22 12.73
CA PHE A 245 13.03 -6.79 12.97
C PHE A 245 11.55 -6.43 13.10
N PHE A 246 10.64 -7.17 12.45
CA PHE A 246 9.23 -6.83 12.38
C PHE A 246 8.37 -7.69 13.33
N ASP A 247 7.31 -7.09 13.87
CA ASP A 247 6.18 -7.79 14.47
C ASP A 247 5.24 -8.36 13.39
N GLU A 248 4.19 -9.06 13.79
CA GLU A 248 3.24 -9.64 12.82
C GLU A 248 2.40 -8.60 12.05
N ASN A 249 2.42 -7.34 12.48
CA ASN A 249 1.74 -6.25 11.81
C ASN A 249 2.65 -5.42 10.89
N GLY A 250 3.96 -5.70 10.92
CA GLY A 250 4.97 -5.02 10.12
C GLY A 250 5.62 -3.83 10.81
N GLU A 251 5.41 -3.63 12.11
CA GLU A 251 6.10 -2.59 12.88
C GLU A 251 7.40 -3.11 13.51
N PRO A 252 8.37 -2.24 13.84
CA PRO A 252 9.63 -2.65 14.45
C PRO A 252 9.44 -3.27 15.84
N ARG A 253 10.23 -4.30 16.13
CA ARG A 253 10.43 -4.88 17.47
C ARG A 253 11.50 -4.09 18.23
N LEU A 254 11.09 -3.29 19.22
CA LEU A 254 12.01 -2.43 19.97
C LEU A 254 12.93 -3.20 20.93
N ASP A 255 12.53 -4.40 21.36
CA ASP A 255 13.35 -5.35 22.13
C ASP A 255 14.56 -5.89 21.34
N GLY A 256 14.53 -5.79 20.01
CA GLY A 256 15.66 -6.12 19.13
C GLY A 256 16.51 -4.92 18.69
N CYS A 257 16.24 -3.71 19.20
CA CYS A 257 16.88 -2.45 18.77
C CYS A 257 17.93 -1.90 19.77
N GLU A 258 18.39 -2.71 20.72
CA GLU A 258 19.41 -2.35 21.72
C GLU A 258 20.85 -2.40 21.19
#